data_AF-A0A452S3R5-F1
#
_entry.id   AF-A0A452S3R5-F1
#
_cell.length_a   1.000
_cell.length_b   1.000
_cell.length_c   1.000
_cell.angle_alpha   90.00
_cell.angle_beta   90.00
_cell.angle_gamma   90.00
#
_symmetry.space_group_name_H-M   'P 1'
#
loop_
_entity.id
_entity.type
_entity.pdbx_description
1 polymer ?
#
loop_
_entity_poly.entity_id
_entity_poly.type
_entity_poly.pdbx_seq_one_letter_code
_entity_poly.pdbx_strand_id
1 'polypeptide(L)'
;MQAHELFRYFRMPELADFRQYVRTLPTNTLMGFGAFAALTTFWYATRPKALKPPCDLSMQSVEVAGSDGARRSPLLDSDEPLVCFYDDVTTLYEGFQRGIQVSSKHLLNLCD
;
A
#
# COMPACT_ATOMS: atom_id res chain seq x y z
N MET A 1 18.09 23.10 -10.35
CA MET A 1 19.41 22.45 -10.53
C MET A 1 19.46 21.80 -11.90
N GLN A 2 20.44 22.17 -12.72
CA GLN A 2 20.53 21.83 -14.15
C GLN A 2 20.93 20.36 -14.36
N ALA A 3 20.06 19.57 -14.99
CA ALA A 3 20.38 18.22 -15.44
C ALA A 3 21.62 18.18 -16.38
N HIS A 4 21.89 19.27 -17.10
CA HIS A 4 23.06 19.40 -17.98
C HIS A 4 24.42 19.36 -17.26
N GLU A 5 24.51 19.83 -16.01
CA GLU A 5 25.76 19.77 -15.23
C GLU A 5 26.06 18.34 -14.76
N LEU A 6 25.01 17.58 -14.38
CA LEU A 6 25.12 16.15 -14.05
C LEU A 6 25.58 15.32 -15.25
N PHE A 7 25.07 15.59 -16.45
CA PHE A 7 25.50 14.89 -17.68
C PHE A 7 26.96 15.14 -18.04
N ARG A 8 27.53 16.29 -17.67
CA ARG A 8 28.94 16.63 -17.95
C ARG A 8 29.90 15.94 -16.97
N TYR A 9 29.48 15.81 -15.70
CA TYR A 9 30.21 15.04 -14.68
C TYR A 9 30.17 13.52 -14.94
N PHE A 10 29.09 13.02 -15.54
CA PHE A 10 28.94 11.63 -15.98
C PHE A 10 29.64 11.28 -17.30
N ARG A 11 30.49 12.15 -17.86
CA ARG A 11 31.33 11.84 -19.03
C ARG A 11 32.42 10.83 -18.63
N MET A 12 31.99 9.60 -18.37
CA MET A 12 32.79 8.45 -18.02
C MET A 12 33.16 7.70 -19.31
N PRO A 13 34.45 7.48 -19.62
CA PRO A 13 34.85 6.57 -20.70
C PRO A 13 34.27 5.15 -20.54
N GLU A 14 33.95 4.75 -19.31
CA GLU A 14 33.27 3.50 -18.92
C GLU A 14 31.92 3.24 -19.63
N LEU A 15 31.17 4.29 -19.99
CA LEU A 15 29.89 4.12 -20.69
C LEU A 15 30.09 3.64 -22.13
N ALA A 16 31.21 4.02 -22.76
CA ALA A 16 31.56 3.53 -24.09
C ALA A 16 31.92 2.03 -24.03
N ASP A 17 32.69 1.62 -23.01
CA ASP A 17 33.06 0.22 -22.76
C ASP A 17 31.84 -0.63 -22.38
N PHE A 18 30.94 -0.08 -21.57
CA PHE A 18 29.65 -0.72 -21.25
C PHE A 18 28.79 -0.92 -22.50
N ARG A 19 28.69 0.10 -23.36
CA ARG A 19 27.93 0.00 -24.62
C ARG A 19 28.56 -0.99 -25.59
N GLN A 20 29.88 -1.07 -25.64
CA GLN A 20 30.62 -2.05 -26.43
C GLN A 20 30.35 -3.47 -25.88
N TYR A 21 30.42 -3.65 -24.56
CA TYR A 21 30.13 -4.90 -23.88
C TYR A 21 28.70 -5.39 -24.12
N VAL A 22 27.71 -4.50 -23.99
CA VAL A 22 26.30 -4.80 -24.28
C VAL A 22 26.10 -5.24 -25.73
N ARG A 23 26.84 -4.65 -26.68
CA ARG A 23 26.82 -5.07 -28.09
C ARG A 23 27.48 -6.42 -28.35
N THR A 24 28.44 -6.83 -27.51
CA THR A 24 29.08 -8.15 -27.60
C THR A 24 28.28 -9.28 -26.98
N LEU A 25 27.21 -8.96 -26.23
CA LEU A 25 26.34 -9.99 -25.63
C LEU A 25 25.47 -10.66 -26.70
N PRO A 26 25.27 -11.98 -26.62
CA PRO A 26 24.39 -12.69 -27.53
C PRO A 26 22.94 -12.20 -27.37
N THR A 27 22.19 -12.18 -28.48
CA THR A 27 20.82 -11.66 -28.56
C THR A 27 19.88 -12.31 -27.55
N ASN A 28 20.08 -13.60 -27.25
CA ASN A 28 19.27 -14.34 -26.26
C ASN A 28 19.43 -13.77 -24.85
N THR A 29 20.64 -13.36 -24.47
CA THR A 29 20.94 -12.75 -23.16
C THR A 29 20.36 -11.35 -23.06
N LEU A 30 20.46 -10.55 -24.13
CA LEU A 30 19.82 -9.22 -24.21
C LEU A 30 18.30 -9.31 -24.11
N MET A 31 17.69 -10.28 -24.77
CA MET A 31 16.25 -10.55 -24.67
C MET A 31 15.86 -10.96 -23.25
N GLY A 32 16.68 -11.79 -22.58
CA GLY A 32 16.50 -12.17 -21.18
C GLY A 32 16.52 -10.97 -20.23
N PHE A 33 17.45 -10.02 -20.42
CA PHE A 33 17.48 -8.77 -19.65
C PHE A 33 16.23 -7.92 -19.87
N GLY A 34 15.75 -7.81 -21.11
CA GLY A 34 14.52 -7.11 -21.43
C GLY A 34 13.30 -7.73 -20.74
N ALA A 35 13.18 -9.06 -20.77
CA ALA A 35 12.11 -9.78 -20.10
C ALA A 35 12.16 -9.60 -18.57
N PHE A 36 13.35 -9.68 -17.96
CA PHE A 36 13.52 -9.45 -16.52
C PHE A 36 13.19 -8.00 -16.12
N ALA A 37 13.62 -7.01 -16.90
CA ALA A 37 13.29 -5.61 -16.68
C ALA A 37 11.78 -5.35 -16.77
N ALA A 38 11.09 -5.96 -17.74
CA ALA A 38 9.65 -5.86 -17.89
C ALA A 38 8.89 -6.50 -16.71
N LEU A 39 9.32 -7.70 -16.27
CA LEU A 39 8.69 -8.38 -15.13
C LEU A 39 8.89 -7.64 -13.81
N THR A 40 10.11 -7.15 -13.56
CA THR A 40 10.42 -6.40 -12.33
C THR A 40 9.68 -5.07 -12.28
N THR A 41 9.59 -4.35 -13.39
CA THR A 41 8.81 -3.09 -13.48
C THR A 41 7.32 -3.34 -13.33
N PHE A 42 6.78 -4.37 -13.99
CA PHE A 42 5.38 -4.79 -13.82
C PHE A 42 5.08 -5.15 -12.36
N TRP A 43 5.93 -5.95 -11.72
CA TRP A 43 5.81 -6.29 -10.31
C TRP A 43 5.88 -5.04 -9.42
N TYR A 44 6.80 -4.12 -9.72
CA TYR A 44 6.92 -2.87 -8.96
C TYR A 44 5.69 -1.96 -9.14
N ALA A 45 5.05 -1.97 -10.29
CA ALA A 45 3.85 -1.18 -10.58
C ALA A 45 2.59 -1.78 -9.96
N THR A 46 2.47 -3.12 -9.97
CA THR A 46 1.27 -3.84 -9.53
C THR A 46 1.33 -4.34 -8.09
N ARG A 47 2.50 -4.30 -7.44
CA ARG A 47 2.63 -4.69 -6.04
C ARG A 47 1.62 -3.94 -5.16
N PRO A 48 0.91 -4.65 -4.28
CA PRO A 48 0.03 -4.00 -3.32
C PRO A 48 0.87 -3.06 -2.46
N LYS A 49 0.50 -1.78 -2.47
CA LYS A 49 1.12 -0.79 -1.59
C LYS A 49 0.71 -1.12 -0.17
N ALA A 50 1.63 -0.95 0.78
CA ALA A 50 1.29 -1.05 2.19
C ALA A 50 0.11 -0.13 2.47
N LEU A 51 -0.96 -0.69 3.04
CA LEU A 51 -2.11 0.08 3.47
C LEU A 51 -1.61 1.09 4.49
N LYS A 52 -1.81 2.38 4.18
CA LYS A 52 -1.52 3.43 5.15
C LYS A 52 -2.56 3.33 6.25
N PRO A 53 -2.16 3.21 7.52
CA PRO A 53 -3.13 3.19 8.61
C PRO A 53 -3.91 4.52 8.58
N PRO A 54 -5.23 4.48 8.79
CA PRO A 54 -6.08 5.68 8.76
C PRO A 54 -5.78 6.63 9.92
N CYS A 55 -5.15 6.14 10.98
CA CYS A 55 -4.67 6.95 12.10
C CYS A 55 -3.16 6.78 12.30
N ASP A 56 -2.55 7.79 12.90
CA ASP A 56 -1.17 7.71 13.38
C ASP A 56 -1.06 6.66 14.49
N LEU A 57 -0.16 5.70 14.32
CA LEU A 57 0.05 4.61 15.28
C LEU A 57 0.63 5.11 16.61
N SER A 58 1.30 6.26 16.61
CA SER A 58 1.79 6.89 17.84
C SER A 58 0.67 7.54 18.66
N MET A 59 -0.49 7.77 18.04
CA MET A 59 -1.65 8.43 18.65
C MET A 59 -2.95 7.66 18.39
N GLN A 60 -2.96 6.34 18.61
CA GLN A 60 -4.16 5.50 18.43
C GLN A 60 -5.28 5.78 19.43
N SER A 61 -4.99 6.51 20.50
CA SER A 61 -6.00 6.95 21.44
C SER A 61 -5.68 8.35 21.96
N VAL A 62 -6.70 9.19 21.99
CA VAL A 62 -6.65 10.57 22.49
C VAL A 62 -7.44 10.61 23.78
N GLU A 63 -6.92 11.30 24.79
CA GLU A 63 -7.63 11.49 26.05
C GLU A 63 -8.81 12.44 25.86
N VAL A 64 -9.97 12.08 26.42
CA VAL A 64 -11.15 12.94 26.39
C VAL A 64 -11.02 13.99 27.50
N ALA A 65 -11.23 15.25 27.14
CA ALA A 65 -11.06 16.34 28.09
C ALA A 65 -12.09 16.23 29.23
N GLY A 66 -11.62 16.25 30.48
CA GLY A 66 -12.50 16.22 31.65
C GLY A 66 -13.10 14.86 31.99
N SER A 67 -12.63 13.77 31.38
CA SER A 67 -13.16 12.41 31.59
C SER A 67 -12.27 11.52 32.48
N ASP A 68 -11.44 12.11 33.34
CA ASP A 68 -10.56 11.40 34.28
C ASP A 68 -9.72 10.27 33.62
N GLY A 69 -9.09 10.58 32.48
CA GLY A 69 -8.24 9.64 31.76
C GLY A 69 -8.94 8.67 30.81
N ALA A 70 -10.26 8.78 30.60
CA ALA A 70 -10.92 8.04 29.52
C ALA A 70 -10.30 8.41 28.15
N ARG A 71 -10.08 7.39 27.31
CA ARG A 71 -9.42 7.56 26.01
C ARG A 71 -10.36 7.13 24.88
N ARG A 72 -10.33 7.88 23.77
CA ARG A 72 -11.12 7.62 22.56
C ARG A 72 -10.24 7.38 21.35
N SER A 73 -10.80 6.76 20.32
CA SER A 73 -10.14 6.65 19.02
C SER A 73 -10.03 8.03 18.36
N PRO A 74 -8.89 8.37 17.74
CA PRO A 74 -8.75 9.58 16.92
C PRO A 74 -9.63 9.54 15.66
N LEU A 75 -10.17 8.38 15.30
CA LEU A 75 -11.07 8.21 14.15
C LEU A 75 -12.51 8.67 14.43
N LEU A 76 -12.83 8.98 15.69
CA LEU A 76 -14.16 9.43 16.08
C LEU A 76 -14.24 10.96 16.02
N ASP A 77 -15.25 11.49 15.35
CA ASP A 77 -15.48 12.93 15.21
C ASP A 77 -16.01 13.58 16.50
N SER A 78 -16.70 12.80 17.35
CA SER A 78 -17.25 13.26 18.62
C SER A 78 -16.43 12.79 19.83
N ASP A 79 -16.57 13.52 20.94
CA ASP A 79 -16.04 13.12 22.24
C ASP A 79 -16.94 12.09 22.96
N GLU A 80 -18.04 11.68 22.33
CA GLU A 80 -18.92 10.64 22.89
C GLU A 80 -18.30 9.25 22.68
N PRO A 81 -18.38 8.35 23.68
CA PRO A 81 -17.95 6.98 23.52
C PRO A 81 -18.72 6.28 22.38
N LEU A 82 -18.00 5.56 21.53
CA LEU A 82 -18.63 4.73 20.50
C LEU A 82 -19.38 3.57 21.17
N VAL A 83 -20.72 3.60 21.12
CA VAL A 83 -21.59 2.54 21.69
C VAL A 83 -21.88 1.45 20.66
N CYS A 84 -22.20 1.83 19.42
CA CYS A 84 -22.50 0.90 18.32
C CYS A 84 -21.79 1.35 17.03
N PHE A 85 -21.30 0.38 16.26
CA PHE A 85 -20.70 0.65 14.94
C PHE A 85 -21.73 0.80 13.83
N TYR A 86 -22.90 0.18 13.99
CA TYR A 86 -24.00 0.23 13.03
C TYR A 86 -25.31 0.44 13.77
N ASP A 87 -26.17 1.30 13.22
CA ASP A 87 -27.46 1.64 13.83
C ASP A 87 -28.45 0.45 13.83
N ASP A 88 -28.28 -0.49 12.89
CA ASP A 88 -29.09 -1.70 12.76
C ASP A 88 -28.61 -2.87 13.63
N VAL A 89 -27.49 -2.71 14.33
CA VAL A 89 -26.89 -3.75 15.18
C VAL A 89 -26.80 -3.23 16.60
N THR A 90 -27.75 -3.66 17.42
CA THR A 90 -27.83 -3.31 18.83
C THR A 90 -27.14 -4.32 19.74
N THR A 91 -26.98 -5.56 19.26
CA THR A 91 -26.35 -6.65 20.01
C THR A 91 -25.20 -7.31 19.26
N LEU A 92 -24.25 -7.89 20.01
CA LEU A 92 -23.15 -8.68 19.43
C LEU A 92 -23.66 -9.84 18.57
N TYR A 93 -24.80 -10.44 18.95
CA TYR A 93 -25.42 -11.54 18.21
C TYR A 93 -25.90 -11.10 16.81
N GLU A 94 -26.57 -9.96 16.72
CA GLU A 94 -26.98 -9.36 15.43
C GLU A 94 -25.76 -9.05 14.56
N GLY A 95 -24.68 -8.54 15.16
CA GLY A 95 -23.43 -8.27 14.46
C GLY A 95 -22.81 -9.55 13.86
N PHE A 96 -22.83 -10.65 14.62
CA PHE A 96 -22.36 -11.95 14.14
C PHE A 96 -23.23 -12.49 13.00
N GLN A 97 -24.56 -12.43 13.12
CA GLN A 97 -25.48 -12.83 12.07
C GLN A 97 -25.27 -12.02 10.78
N ARG A 98 -25.09 -10.71 10.89
CA ARG A 98 -24.78 -9.83 9.74
C ARG A 98 -23.47 -10.24 9.07
N GLY A 99 -22.43 -10.55 9.84
CA GLY A 99 -21.15 -11.05 9.33
C GLY A 99 -21.28 -12.33 8.50
N ILE A 100 -22.12 -13.29 8.95
CA ILE A 100 -22.44 -14.50 8.19
C ILE A 100 -23.13 -14.14 6.87
N GLN A 101 -24.12 -13.24 6.88
CA GLN A 101 -24.84 -12.86 5.68
C GLN A 101 -23.94 -12.18 4.64
N VAL A 102 -23.07 -11.27 5.07
CA VAL A 102 -22.14 -10.56 4.17
C VAL A 102 -21.10 -11.52 3.59
N SER A 103 -20.48 -12.35 4.42
CA SER A 103 -19.48 -13.33 3.96
C SER A 103 -20.07 -14.39 3.03
N SER A 104 -21.26 -14.89 3.34
CA SER A 104 -21.98 -15.85 2.49
C SER A 104 -22.37 -15.24 1.14
N LYS A 105 -22.84 -13.99 1.11
CA LYS A 105 -23.13 -13.27 -0.14
C LYS A 105 -21.86 -12.98 -0.96
N HIS A 106 -20.75 -12.66 -0.30
CA HIS A 106 -19.48 -12.37 -0.98
C HIS A 106 -18.85 -13.64 -1.59
N LEU A 107 -19.02 -14.80 -0.96
CA LEU A 107 -18.58 -16.10 -1.49
C LEU A 107 -19.38 -16.53 -2.73
N LEU A 108 -20.65 -16.13 -2.86
CA LEU A 108 -21.44 -16.41 -4.07
C LEU A 108 -20.98 -15.54 -5.26
N ASN A 109 -20.65 -14.26 -5.02
CA ASN A 109 -20.22 -13.34 -6.08
C ASN A 109 -18.77 -13.55 -6.58
N LEU A 110 -17.98 -14.38 -5.91
CA LEU A 110 -16.61 -14.73 -6.32
C LEU A 110 -16.56 -16.01 -7.18
N CYS A 111 -17.67 -16.74 -7.28
CA CYS A 111 -17.81 -17.98 -8.04
C CYS A 111 -18.55 -17.81 -9.39
N ASP A 112 -19.03 -16.59 -9.69
CA ASP A 112 -19.54 -16.17 -11.01
C ASP A 112 -18.51 -15.27 -11.71
#